data_AF-A0A1W9UT34-F1
#
_entry.id   AF-A0A1W9UT34-F1
#
_cell.length_a   1.000
_cell.length_b   1.000
_cell.length_c   1.000
_cell.angle_alpha   90.00
_cell.angle_beta   90.00
_cell.angle_gamma   90.00
#
_symmetry.space_group_name_H-M   'P 1'
#
loop_
_entity.id
_entity.type
_entity.pdbx_description
1 polymer ?
#
loop_
_entity_poly.entity_id
_entity_poly.type
_entity_poly.pdbx_seq_one_letter_code
_entity_poly.pdbx_strand_id
1 'polypeptide(L)' 'MQTHVPLPIGQRLMLSVGFRDNIVELGGEVVHCVDDETGMSRSGIEFDSLDADQAAKLATFLEAFSATKTP' A
#
# COMPACT_ATOMS: atom_id res chain seq x y z
N MET A 1 -2.78 -0.42 4.58
CA MET A 1 -3.32 0.95 4.38
C MET A 1 -4.26 1.28 5.52
N GLN A 2 -4.37 2.54 5.96
CA GLN A 2 -5.33 2.95 6.99
C GLN A 2 -6.24 4.06 6.44
N THR A 3 -7.55 3.90 6.58
CA THR A 3 -8.60 4.79 6.04
C THR A 3 -9.63 5.14 7.11
N HIS A 4 -10.35 6.25 6.93
CA HIS A 4 -11.49 6.62 7.80
C HIS A 4 -12.77 5.83 7.50
N VAL A 5 -12.78 5.08 6.40
CA VAL A 5 -13.92 4.29 5.93
C VAL A 5 -13.39 2.92 5.56
N PRO A 6 -14.08 1.83 5.95
CA PRO A 6 -13.67 0.48 5.56
C PRO A 6 -13.72 0.32 4.06
N LEU A 7 -12.68 -0.30 3.50
CA LEU A 7 -12.68 -0.69 2.10
C LEU A 7 -13.26 -2.11 1.98
N PRO A 8 -14.34 -2.30 1.21
CA PRO A 8 -14.92 -3.62 0.95
C PRO A 8 -13.88 -4.63 0.45
N ILE A 9 -13.90 -5.84 1.03
CA ILE A 9 -13.14 -6.98 0.51
C ILE A 9 -13.60 -7.29 -0.92
N GLY A 10 -12.64 -7.55 -1.82
CA GLY A 10 -12.89 -7.74 -3.25
C GLY A 10 -12.95 -6.44 -4.05
N GLN A 11 -12.89 -5.27 -3.40
CA GLN A 11 -12.82 -4.00 -4.12
C GLN A 11 -11.46 -3.85 -4.80
N ARG A 12 -11.49 -3.57 -6.10
CA ARG A 12 -10.29 -3.15 -6.85
C ARG A 12 -10.07 -1.66 -6.76
N LEU A 13 -8.80 -1.29 -6.70
CA LEU A 13 -8.37 0.08 -6.50
C LEU A 13 -6.99 0.33 -7.12
N MET A 14 -6.72 1.61 -7.36
CA MET A 14 -5.42 2.09 -7.80
C MET A 14 -4.83 2.94 -6.67
N LEU A 15 -3.59 2.66 -6.29
CA LEU A 15 -2.87 3.36 -5.23
C LEU A 15 -1.70 4.12 -5.84
N SER A 16 -1.67 5.43 -5.63
CA SER A 16 -0.47 6.22 -5.88
C SER A 16 0.34 6.30 -4.59
N VAL A 17 1.52 5.69 -4.57
CA VAL A 17 2.48 5.73 -3.45
C VAL A 17 3.60 6.69 -3.80
N GLY A 18 3.78 7.73 -2.98
CA GLY A 18 4.80 8.75 -3.17
C GLY A 18 5.94 8.62 -2.16
N PHE A 19 7.18 8.72 -2.61
CA PHE A 19 8.36 8.85 -1.78
C PHE A 19 9.35 9.87 -2.38
N ARG A 20 9.52 11.01 -1.69
CA ARG A 20 10.21 12.19 -2.23
C ARG A 20 9.61 12.57 -3.59
N ASP A 21 10.41 12.55 -4.65
CA ASP A 21 10.02 12.90 -6.01
C ASP A 21 9.58 11.68 -6.84
N ASN A 22 9.58 10.47 -6.26
CA ASN A 22 9.15 9.25 -6.92
C ASN A 22 7.70 8.92 -6.58
N ILE A 23 6.87 8.76 -7.61
CA ILE A 23 5.50 8.24 -7.49
C ILE A 23 5.43 6.91 -8.23
N VAL A 24 4.83 5.91 -7.59
CA VAL A 24 4.47 4.64 -8.21
C VAL A 24 2.97 4.44 -8.10
N GLU A 25 2.35 4.02 -9.20
CA GLU A 25 0.94 3.62 -9.23
C GLU A 25 0.86 2.09 -9.16
N LEU A 26 0.07 1.58 -8.21
CA LEU A 26 -0.07 0.17 -7.91
C LEU A 26 -1.56 -0.21 -7.97
N GLY A 27 -1.90 -1.11 -8.90
CA GLY A 27 -3.21 -1.75 -8.93
C GLY A 27 -3.28 -2.88 -7.91
N GLY A 28 -4.46 -3.10 -7.34
CA GLY A 28 -4.67 -4.23 -6.45
C GLY A 28 -6.09 -4.40 -5.98
N GLU A 29 -6.27 -5.41 -5.15
CA GLU A 29 -7.56 -5.81 -4.58
C GLU A 29 -7.47 -5.88 -3.06
N VAL A 30 -8.53 -5.41 -2.39
CA VAL A 30 -8.64 -5.52 -0.93
C VAL A 30 -8.92 -6.97 -0.56
N VAL A 31 -7.95 -7.62 0.07
CA VAL A 31 -8.08 -9.01 0.55
C VAL A 31 -8.36 -9.09 2.05
N HIS A 32 -8.17 -7.98 2.77
CA HIS A 32 -8.36 -7.91 4.21
C HIS A 32 -8.80 -6.53 4.63
N CYS A 33 -9.74 -6.43 5.58
CA CYS A 33 -10.11 -5.17 6.22
C CYS A 33 -10.45 -5.43 7.69
N VAL A 34 -9.83 -4.67 8.60
CA VAL A 34 -10.04 -4.76 10.05
C VAL A 34 -10.21 -3.35 10.60
N ASP A 35 -11.22 -3.14 11.42
CA ASP A 35 -11.37 -1.87 12.14
C ASP A 35 -10.39 -1.82 13.31
N ASP A 36 -9.70 -0.70 13.43
CA ASP A 36 -8.78 -0.38 14.51
C ASP A 36 -9.54 0.29 15.67
N GLU A 37 -9.01 0.17 16.88
CA GLU A 37 -9.59 0.75 18.11
C GLU A 37 -9.69 2.28 18.06
N THR A 38 -8.97 2.90 17.13
CA THR A 38 -8.94 4.34 16.86
C THR A 38 -10.08 4.85 15.98
N GLY A 39 -10.99 3.96 15.54
CA GLY A 39 -12.06 4.32 14.59
C GLY A 39 -11.57 4.46 13.14
N MET A 40 -10.41 3.90 12.84
CA MET A 40 -9.83 3.82 11.50
C MET A 40 -9.87 2.39 11.00
N SER A 41 -10.06 2.17 9.71
CA SER A 41 -10.04 0.84 9.12
C SER A 41 -8.69 0.55 8.48
N ARG A 42 -8.09 -0.60 8.81
CA ARG A 42 -6.85 -1.10 8.22
C ARG A 42 -7.16 -2.11 7.12
N SER A 43 -6.78 -1.78 5.90
CA SER A 43 -6.96 -2.63 4.73
C SER A 43 -5.64 -3.25 4.27
N GLY A 44 -5.66 -4.55 4.02
CA GLY A 44 -4.62 -5.32 3.34
C GLY A 44 -4.98 -5.44 1.86
N ILE A 45 -4.01 -5.12 1.01
CA ILE A 45 -4.21 -4.99 -0.43
C ILE A 45 -3.21 -5.92 -1.11
N GLU A 46 -3.71 -6.84 -1.91
CA GLU A 46 -2.88 -7.68 -2.78
C GLU A 46 -2.67 -6.93 -4.08
N PHE A 47 -1.41 -6.68 -4.44
CA PHE A 47 -1.08 -5.97 -5.67
C PHE A 47 -1.16 -6.89 -6.87
N ASP A 48 -1.58 -6.33 -8.00
CA ASP A 48 -1.47 -7.00 -9.30
C ASP A 48 0.01 -7.25 -9.66
N SER A 49 0.24 -8.01 -10.73
CA SER A 49 1.59 -8.20 -11.26
C SER A 49 2.23 -6.86 -11.60
N LEU A 50 3.33 -6.55 -10.92
CA LEU A 50 4.09 -5.33 -11.13
C LEU A 50 4.98 -5.47 -12.37
N ASP A 51 5.07 -4.40 -13.15
CA ASP A 51 6.12 -4.27 -14.15
C ASP A 51 7.50 -3.98 -13.50
N ALA A 52 8.56 -3.99 -14.31
CA ALA A 52 9.91 -3.79 -13.83
C ALA A 52 10.15 -2.40 -13.20
N ASP A 53 9.48 -1.37 -13.69
CA ASP A 53 9.60 0.00 -13.18
C ASP A 53 8.87 0.16 -11.84
N GLN A 54 7.65 -0.35 -11.76
CA GLN A 54 6.85 -0.41 -10.53
C GLN A 54 7.57 -1.21 -9.45
N ALA A 55 8.12 -2.38 -9.80
CA ALA A 55 8.88 -3.20 -8.86
C ALA A 55 10.14 -2.49 -8.36
N ALA A 56 10.89 -1.80 -9.23
CA ALA A 56 12.09 -1.05 -8.84
C ALA A 56 11.77 0.13 -7.91
N LYS A 57 10.71 0.88 -8.21
CA LYS A 57 10.24 1.99 -7.37
C LYS A 57 9.73 1.50 -6.02
N LEU A 58 8.96 0.42 -6.01
CA LEU A 58 8.46 -0.19 -4.77
C LEU A 58 9.61 -0.75 -3.92
N ALA A 59 10.62 -1.38 -4.53
CA ALA A 59 11.82 -1.84 -3.82
C ALA A 59 12.55 -0.68 -3.14
N THR A 60 12.72 0.45 -3.84
CA THR A 60 13.32 1.67 -3.26
C THR A 60 12.53 2.16 -2.03
N PHE A 61 11.21 2.12 -2.09
CA PHE A 61 10.35 2.46 -0.96
C PHE A 61 10.56 1.50 0.23
N LEU A 62 10.57 0.19 -0.03
CA LEU A 62 10.75 -0.84 1.00
C LEU A 62 12.14 -0.74 1.65
N GLU A 63 13.19 -0.50 0.88
CA GLU A 63 14.54 -0.27 1.39
C GLU A 63 14.58 0.96 2.30
N ALA A 64 14.05 2.09 1.84
CA ALA A 64 14.00 3.31 2.64
C ALA A 64 13.20 3.13 3.95
N PHE A 65 12.07 2.41 3.89
CA PHE A 65 11.26 2.09 5.05
C PHE A 65 11.96 1.11 6.02
N SER A 66 12.74 0.16 5.49
CA SER A 66 13.52 -0.76 6.31
C SER A 66 14.66 -0.03 7.04
N ALA A 67 15.29 0.97 6.40
CA ALA A 67 16.34 1.78 7.00
C ALA A 67 15.82 2.68 8.13
N THR A 68 14.56 3.15 8.05
CA THR A 68 13.93 3.91 9.15
C THR A 68 13.49 3.01 10.31
N LYS A 69 13.36 1.70 10.07
CA LYS A 69 13.21 0.66 11.10
C LYS A 69 14.59 0.13 11.53
N THR A 70 15.48 1.01 12.00
CA THR A 70 16.65 0.56 12.78
C THR A 70 16.19 0.30 14.23
N PRO A 71 16.61 -0.81 14.88
CA PRO A 71 16.13 -1.26 16.20
C PRO A 71 16.31 -0.27 17.35
#